data_AF-A0A8K0J3L6-F1
#
_entry.id   AF-A0A8K0J3L6-F1
#
_cell.length_a   1.000
_cell.length_b   1.000
_cell.length_c   1.000
_cell.angle_alpha   90.00
_cell.angle_beta   90.00
_cell.angle_gamma   90.00
#
_symmetry.space_group_name_H-M   'P 1'
#
loop_
_entity.id
_entity.type
_entity.pdbx_description
1 polymer ?
#
loop_
_entity_poly.entity_id
_entity_poly.type
_entity_poly.pdbx_seq_one_letter_code
_entity_poly.pdbx_strand_id
1 'polypeptide(L)'
;MATPSSHSMPEHWTELSVSKRQKALCLEQVAALKASCRRNCGKDDVTECRECYGKVMDRLRSRYSESEQREWFAQRRAFMHELDGLFQDAKDGKRSIKSIEARIESEKEAWYRWVLRRYPEFIAVSDRGVNRDEIRGMLDDPDRSREELVQTMLEGIGKPPSWPSDVEEFAERVSATKDAGELKKLYIAEFFINQSTGQVLENAEKYLEEYRSSDSMALEDIMDKIVADLQRSRSAQPQRDNHTRRLDELRRAKTAFEQNRMQAKSLKGAQAGSAKSELDELPPCLVCGKEVSASDVLSCALCQALVQVGGDAKLTVYCSDDCYVRGHVS
;
A
#
# COMPACT_ATOMS: atom_id res chain seq x y z
N MET A 1 12.98 -27.15 -18.55
CA MET A 1 13.19 -26.73 -17.14
C MET A 1 12.67 -25.32 -16.98
N ALA A 2 11.42 -25.17 -16.52
CA ALA A 2 10.89 -23.85 -16.17
C ALA A 2 11.48 -23.46 -14.80
N THR A 3 12.12 -22.30 -14.73
CA THR A 3 12.61 -21.68 -13.50
C THR A 3 11.45 -21.55 -12.49
N PRO A 4 11.71 -21.67 -11.16
CA PRO A 4 10.69 -21.38 -10.16
C PRO A 4 10.14 -19.96 -10.38
N SER A 5 8.86 -19.76 -10.08
CA SER A 5 8.23 -18.44 -10.20
C SER A 5 9.11 -17.38 -9.54
N SER A 6 9.60 -16.42 -10.34
CA SER A 6 10.27 -15.21 -9.86
C SER A 6 9.26 -14.18 -9.35
N HIS A 7 7.96 -14.48 -9.47
CA HIS A 7 6.91 -13.56 -9.11
C HIS A 7 6.74 -13.48 -7.59
N SER A 8 6.32 -12.31 -7.14
CA SER A 8 6.20 -12.00 -5.73
C SER A 8 5.18 -12.92 -5.07
N MET A 9 4.07 -13.29 -5.70
CA MET A 9 3.04 -14.14 -5.09
C MET A 9 2.92 -15.53 -5.75
N PRO A 10 2.58 -16.58 -5.00
CA PRO A 10 2.36 -17.91 -5.56
C PRO A 10 0.90 -18.13 -6.01
N GLU A 11 0.70 -19.04 -6.97
CA GLU A 11 -0.59 -19.44 -7.56
C GLU A 11 -1.45 -18.28 -8.12
N HIS A 12 -1.09 -17.79 -9.30
CA HIS A 12 -1.96 -16.87 -10.04
C HIS A 12 -3.02 -17.63 -10.86
N TRP A 13 -3.90 -16.89 -11.54
CA TRP A 13 -4.94 -17.44 -12.42
C TRP A 13 -4.38 -18.44 -13.44
N THR A 14 -3.18 -18.17 -13.92
CA THR A 14 -2.44 -19.01 -14.86
C THR A 14 -2.15 -20.38 -14.24
N GLU A 15 -1.64 -20.42 -13.01
CA GLU A 15 -1.31 -21.63 -12.26
C GLU A 15 -2.57 -22.43 -11.88
N LEU A 16 -3.65 -21.75 -11.49
CA LEU A 16 -4.93 -22.40 -11.24
C LEU A 16 -5.48 -23.08 -12.51
N SER A 17 -5.43 -22.38 -13.66
CA SER A 17 -5.89 -22.92 -14.94
C SER A 17 -5.09 -24.16 -15.35
N VAL A 18 -3.78 -24.14 -15.12
CA VAL A 18 -2.89 -25.27 -15.38
C VAL A 18 -3.22 -26.45 -14.48
N SER A 19 -3.40 -26.23 -13.18
CA SER A 19 -3.77 -27.27 -12.21
C SER A 19 -5.12 -27.92 -12.56
N LYS A 20 -6.12 -27.12 -12.96
CA LYS A 20 -7.42 -27.63 -13.45
C LYS A 20 -7.25 -28.54 -14.67
N ARG A 21 -6.47 -28.13 -15.67
CA ARG A 21 -6.20 -28.94 -16.87
C ARG A 21 -5.51 -30.26 -16.54
N GLN A 22 -4.49 -30.25 -15.67
CA GLN A 22 -3.80 -31.47 -15.24
C GLN A 22 -4.73 -32.42 -14.47
N LYS A 23 -5.61 -31.87 -13.62
CA LYS A 23 -6.62 -32.66 -12.92
C LYS A 23 -7.58 -33.33 -13.90
N ALA A 24 -8.07 -32.61 -14.90
CA ALA A 24 -8.96 -33.16 -15.94
C ALA A 24 -8.29 -34.30 -16.71
N LEU A 25 -7.05 -34.10 -17.18
CA LEU A 25 -6.27 -35.14 -17.87
C LEU A 25 -6.06 -36.39 -17.01
N CYS A 26 -5.74 -36.21 -15.73
CA CYS A 26 -5.59 -37.34 -14.80
C CYS A 26 -6.91 -38.12 -14.63
N LEU A 27 -8.04 -37.42 -14.48
CA LEU A 27 -9.36 -38.04 -14.36
C LEU A 27 -9.74 -38.85 -15.61
N GLU A 28 -9.50 -38.30 -16.81
CA GLU A 28 -9.75 -38.98 -18.08
C GLU A 28 -8.91 -40.26 -18.19
N GLN A 29 -7.63 -40.19 -17.84
CA GLN A 29 -6.72 -41.35 -17.88
C GLN A 29 -7.12 -42.43 -16.86
N VAL A 30 -7.53 -42.04 -15.64
CA VAL A 30 -8.06 -42.98 -14.64
C VAL A 30 -9.37 -43.62 -15.13
N ALA A 31 -10.26 -42.85 -15.76
CA ALA A 31 -11.49 -43.40 -16.35
C ALA A 31 -11.19 -44.40 -17.47
N ALA A 32 -10.22 -44.11 -18.34
CA ALA A 32 -9.75 -45.01 -19.38
C ALA A 32 -9.17 -46.31 -18.80
N LEU A 33 -8.40 -46.23 -17.71
CA LEU A 33 -7.88 -47.41 -16.99
C LEU A 33 -9.02 -48.26 -16.40
N LYS A 34 -10.03 -47.64 -15.79
CA LYS A 34 -11.22 -48.35 -15.28
C LYS A 34 -12.00 -49.04 -16.40
N ALA A 35 -12.18 -48.38 -17.54
CA ALA A 35 -12.83 -48.97 -18.71
C ALA A 35 -12.01 -50.11 -19.33
N SER A 36 -10.68 -50.00 -19.34
CA SER A 36 -9.79 -51.08 -19.79
C SER A 36 -9.81 -52.27 -18.84
N CYS A 37 -9.91 -52.05 -17.52
CA CYS A 37 -10.04 -53.12 -16.52
C CYS A 37 -11.33 -53.92 -16.75
N ARG A 38 -12.45 -53.24 -16.96
CA ARG A 38 -13.73 -53.90 -17.28
C ARG A 38 -13.64 -54.75 -18.55
N ARG A 39 -13.03 -54.23 -19.62
CA ARG A 39 -12.90 -54.95 -20.90
C ARG A 39 -11.92 -56.12 -20.87
N ASN A 40 -10.75 -55.95 -20.24
CA ASN A 40 -9.65 -56.91 -20.35
C ASN A 40 -9.55 -57.86 -19.17
N CYS A 41 -9.98 -57.43 -17.98
CA CYS A 41 -9.88 -58.20 -16.73
C CYS A 41 -11.25 -58.68 -16.24
N GLY A 42 -12.35 -58.24 -16.85
CA GLY A 42 -13.71 -58.64 -16.50
C GLY A 42 -14.19 -58.18 -15.13
N LYS A 43 -13.49 -57.24 -14.49
CA LYS A 43 -13.85 -56.72 -13.16
C LYS A 43 -14.51 -55.35 -13.26
N ASP A 44 -15.64 -55.20 -12.58
CA ASP A 44 -16.38 -53.94 -12.51
C ASP A 44 -15.71 -52.91 -11.61
N ASP A 45 -15.15 -53.36 -10.47
CA ASP A 45 -14.31 -52.53 -9.62
C ASP A 45 -12.82 -52.78 -9.89
N VAL A 46 -12.08 -51.70 -10.11
CA VAL A 46 -10.64 -51.72 -10.34
C VAL A 46 -9.87 -52.15 -9.10
N THR A 47 -10.43 -51.95 -7.90
CA THR A 47 -9.79 -52.33 -6.62
C THR A 47 -9.63 -53.84 -6.48
N GLU A 48 -10.51 -54.62 -7.12
CA GLU A 48 -10.44 -56.08 -7.13
C GLU A 48 -9.33 -56.59 -8.05
N CYS A 49 -8.83 -55.77 -8.98
CA CYS A 49 -7.76 -56.12 -9.90
C CYS A 49 -6.44 -55.49 -9.44
N ARG A 50 -5.56 -56.29 -8.80
CA ARG A 50 -4.28 -55.81 -8.25
C ARG A 50 -3.42 -55.07 -9.29
N GLU A 51 -3.37 -55.56 -10.53
CA GLU A 51 -2.61 -54.92 -11.61
C GLU A 51 -3.22 -53.58 -12.04
N CYS A 52 -4.53 -53.52 -12.29
CA CYS A 52 -5.19 -52.28 -12.70
C CYS A 52 -5.24 -51.26 -11.58
N TYR A 53 -5.45 -51.69 -10.34
CA TYR A 53 -5.36 -50.84 -9.14
C TYR A 53 -3.95 -50.23 -9.01
N GLY A 54 -2.89 -51.03 -9.19
CA GLY A 54 -1.52 -50.55 -9.22
C GLY A 54 -1.30 -49.46 -10.27
N LYS A 55 -1.80 -49.66 -11.50
CA LYS A 55 -1.72 -48.67 -12.58
C LYS A 55 -2.48 -47.37 -12.27
N VAL A 56 -3.65 -47.47 -11.61
CA VAL A 56 -4.40 -46.29 -11.16
C VAL A 56 -3.61 -45.52 -10.10
N MET A 57 -3.02 -46.21 -9.13
CA MET A 57 -2.18 -45.57 -8.12
C MET A 57 -0.94 -44.90 -8.73
N ASP A 58 -0.28 -45.55 -9.69
CA ASP A 58 0.83 -44.94 -10.42
C ASP A 58 0.40 -43.67 -11.15
N ARG A 59 -0.75 -43.70 -11.82
CA ARG A 59 -1.23 -42.51 -12.53
C ARG A 59 -1.56 -41.36 -11.58
N LEU A 60 -2.20 -41.66 -10.44
CA LEU A 60 -2.49 -40.67 -9.41
C LEU A 60 -1.20 -40.09 -8.81
N ARG A 61 -0.18 -40.92 -8.58
CA ARG A 61 1.15 -40.49 -8.12
C ARG A 61 1.83 -39.60 -9.16
N SER A 62 1.85 -40.02 -10.42
CA SER A 62 2.44 -39.28 -11.54
C SER A 62 1.89 -37.86 -11.66
N ARG A 63 0.62 -37.62 -11.32
CA ARG A 63 0.04 -36.27 -11.29
C ARG A 63 0.80 -35.32 -10.36
N TYR A 64 1.43 -35.81 -9.30
CA TYR A 64 2.21 -34.99 -8.38
C TYR A 64 3.69 -34.96 -8.78
N SER A 65 4.26 -36.07 -9.27
CA SER A 65 5.69 -36.15 -9.57
C SER A 65 6.07 -35.65 -10.97
N GLU A 66 5.20 -35.81 -11.96
CA GLU A 66 5.41 -35.40 -13.36
C GLU A 66 4.77 -34.04 -13.68
N SER A 67 4.02 -33.45 -12.74
CA SER A 67 3.62 -32.05 -12.82
C SER A 67 4.85 -31.16 -12.61
N GLU A 68 5.68 -31.02 -13.65
CA GLU A 68 6.79 -30.05 -13.72
C GLU A 68 6.30 -28.59 -13.76
N GLN A 69 4.98 -28.39 -13.71
CA GLN A 69 4.33 -27.09 -13.79
C GLN A 69 4.16 -26.50 -12.40
N ARG A 70 4.05 -25.18 -12.34
CA ARG A 70 4.07 -24.31 -11.14
C ARG A 70 2.90 -24.56 -10.16
N GLU A 71 2.76 -25.77 -9.61
CA GLU A 71 1.75 -26.11 -8.59
C GLU A 71 2.21 -25.75 -7.17
N TRP A 72 1.27 -25.56 -6.23
CA TRP A 72 1.56 -25.22 -4.83
C TRP A 72 2.57 -26.16 -4.12
N PHE A 73 2.63 -27.43 -4.50
CA PHE A 73 3.54 -28.42 -3.91
C PHE A 73 4.90 -28.52 -4.61
N ALA A 74 5.13 -27.83 -5.72
CA ALA A 74 6.34 -28.00 -6.57
C ALA A 74 7.65 -27.76 -5.81
N GLN A 75 7.64 -26.89 -4.78
CA GLN A 75 8.82 -26.60 -3.95
C GLN A 75 8.92 -27.47 -2.68
N ARG A 76 7.93 -28.32 -2.40
CA ARG A 76 7.81 -29.09 -1.14
C ARG A 76 8.37 -30.50 -1.30
N ARG A 77 9.68 -30.61 -1.56
CA ARG A 77 10.35 -31.90 -1.83
C ARG A 77 10.13 -32.96 -0.74
N ALA A 78 10.16 -32.56 0.53
CA ALA A 78 9.92 -33.49 1.64
C ALA A 78 8.50 -34.09 1.60
N PHE A 79 7.49 -33.26 1.37
CA PHE A 79 6.11 -33.71 1.19
C PHE A 79 5.95 -34.61 -0.03
N MET A 80 6.62 -34.28 -1.14
CA MET A 80 6.61 -35.12 -2.35
C MET A 80 7.20 -36.52 -2.09
N HIS A 81 8.30 -36.61 -1.35
CA HIS A 81 8.88 -37.90 -0.94
C HIS A 81 7.97 -38.68 0.03
N GLU A 82 7.31 -37.98 0.96
CA GLU A 82 6.31 -38.59 1.83
C GLU A 82 5.15 -39.16 1.01
N LEU A 83 4.61 -38.37 0.08
CA LEU A 83 3.49 -38.73 -0.77
C LEU A 83 3.79 -39.96 -1.64
N ASP A 84 5.02 -40.07 -2.15
CA ASP A 84 5.49 -41.26 -2.85
C ASP A 84 5.41 -42.53 -1.98
N GLY A 85 5.82 -42.44 -0.71
CA GLY A 85 5.68 -43.52 0.25
C GLY A 85 4.22 -43.86 0.53
N LEU A 86 3.36 -42.85 0.65
CA LEU A 86 1.92 -43.05 0.87
C LEU A 86 1.23 -43.77 -0.30
N PHE A 87 1.58 -43.42 -1.54
CA PHE A 87 1.06 -44.12 -2.72
C PHE A 87 1.57 -45.55 -2.82
N GLN A 88 2.83 -45.80 -2.40
CA GLN A 88 3.36 -47.16 -2.33
C GLN A 88 2.63 -48.00 -1.26
N ASP A 89 2.37 -47.44 -0.09
CA ASP A 89 1.59 -48.11 0.96
C ASP A 89 0.14 -48.40 0.51
N ALA A 90 -0.47 -47.49 -0.24
CA ALA A 90 -1.80 -47.70 -0.80
C ALA A 90 -1.83 -48.78 -1.87
N LYS A 91 -0.77 -48.90 -2.69
CA LYS A 91 -0.59 -50.02 -3.63
C LYS A 91 -0.47 -51.37 -2.93
N ASP A 92 0.20 -51.39 -1.78
CA ASP A 92 0.36 -52.58 -0.95
C ASP A 92 -0.90 -52.92 -0.13
N GLY A 93 -1.94 -52.08 -0.19
CA GLY A 93 -3.18 -52.25 0.59
C GLY A 93 -3.05 -51.90 2.08
N LYS A 94 -1.92 -51.32 2.49
CA LYS A 94 -1.66 -50.92 3.89
C LYS A 94 -2.36 -49.62 4.28
N ARG A 95 -2.77 -48.83 3.29
CA ARG A 95 -3.32 -47.49 3.48
C ARG A 95 -4.43 -47.21 2.46
N SER A 96 -5.41 -46.39 2.85
CA SER A 96 -6.53 -46.01 1.99
C SER A 96 -6.26 -44.71 1.23
N ILE A 97 -6.85 -44.57 0.04
CA ILE A 97 -6.82 -43.32 -0.76
C ILE A 97 -7.33 -42.13 0.05
N LYS A 98 -8.38 -42.33 0.87
CA LYS A 98 -8.94 -41.28 1.75
C LYS A 98 -7.90 -40.67 2.68
N SER A 99 -6.99 -41.48 3.22
CA SER A 99 -5.93 -40.97 4.10
C SER A 99 -4.86 -40.18 3.34
N ILE A 100 -4.62 -40.53 2.07
CA ILE A 100 -3.73 -39.77 1.17
C ILE A 100 -4.37 -38.41 0.88
N GLU A 101 -5.65 -38.39 0.53
CA GLU A 101 -6.41 -37.15 0.29
C GLU A 101 -6.42 -36.24 1.53
N ALA A 102 -6.68 -36.79 2.71
CA ALA A 102 -6.64 -36.02 3.96
C ALA A 102 -5.25 -35.41 4.21
N ARG A 103 -4.17 -36.14 3.93
CA ARG A 103 -2.80 -35.65 4.08
C ARG A 103 -2.48 -34.54 3.08
N ILE A 104 -2.92 -34.68 1.83
CA ILE A 104 -2.77 -33.65 0.78
C ILE A 104 -3.50 -32.38 1.20
N GLU A 105 -4.77 -32.49 1.63
CA GLU A 105 -5.56 -31.33 2.05
C GLU A 105 -4.95 -30.61 3.26
N SER A 106 -4.43 -31.36 4.23
CA SER A 106 -3.70 -30.79 5.37
C SER A 106 -2.43 -30.05 4.95
N GLU A 107 -1.63 -30.61 4.04
CA GLU A 107 -0.43 -29.93 3.53
C GLU A 107 -0.79 -28.65 2.75
N LYS A 108 -1.87 -28.73 1.96
CA LYS A 108 -2.40 -27.62 1.16
C LYS A 108 -2.91 -26.49 2.06
N GLU A 109 -3.60 -26.81 3.15
CA GLU A 109 -4.01 -25.82 4.14
C GLU A 109 -2.81 -25.13 4.80
N ALA A 110 -1.84 -25.92 5.27
CA ALA A 110 -0.59 -25.39 5.84
C ALA A 110 0.15 -24.49 4.83
N TRP A 111 0.06 -24.84 3.54
CA TRP A 111 0.59 -24.02 2.46
C TRP A 111 -0.12 -22.66 2.38
N TYR A 112 -1.44 -22.65 2.26
CA TYR A 112 -2.22 -21.41 2.12
C TYR A 112 -2.01 -20.48 3.30
N ARG A 113 -1.97 -21.02 4.53
CA ARG A 113 -1.65 -20.24 5.73
C ARG A 113 -0.26 -19.64 5.67
N TRP A 114 0.73 -20.38 5.18
CA TRP A 114 2.09 -19.85 4.99
C TRP A 114 2.11 -18.73 3.94
N VAL A 115 1.41 -18.91 2.81
CA VAL A 115 1.30 -17.88 1.76
C VAL A 115 0.70 -16.61 2.32
N LEU A 116 -0.45 -16.69 2.99
CA LEU A 116 -1.13 -15.52 3.55
C LEU A 116 -0.30 -14.80 4.62
N ARG A 117 0.52 -15.53 5.39
CA ARG A 117 1.50 -14.92 6.32
C ARG A 117 2.65 -14.24 5.60
N ARG A 118 3.12 -14.84 4.51
CA ARG A 118 4.26 -14.33 3.72
C ARG A 118 3.90 -13.06 2.95
N TYR A 119 2.64 -12.93 2.53
CA TYR A 119 2.13 -11.83 1.70
C TYR A 119 1.00 -11.08 2.42
N PRO A 120 1.33 -10.27 3.45
CA PRO A 120 0.34 -9.52 4.23
C PRO A 120 -0.39 -8.45 3.39
N GLU A 121 0.05 -8.18 2.16
CA GLU A 121 -0.61 -7.31 1.19
C GLU A 121 -2.04 -7.78 0.88
N PHE A 122 -2.29 -9.10 0.81
CA PHE A 122 -3.64 -9.64 0.68
C PHE A 122 -4.58 -9.18 1.82
N ILE A 123 -4.02 -9.00 3.02
CA ILE A 123 -4.74 -8.54 4.24
C ILE A 123 -4.70 -7.01 4.33
N ALA A 124 -3.87 -6.33 3.54
CA ALA A 124 -3.77 -4.87 3.54
C ALA A 124 -4.78 -4.21 2.61
N VAL A 125 -5.15 -4.89 1.54
CA VAL A 125 -6.12 -4.39 0.55
C VAL A 125 -7.56 -4.64 0.99
N SER A 126 -7.80 -5.38 2.08
CA SER A 126 -9.15 -5.58 2.63
C SER A 126 -9.68 -4.30 3.28
N ASP A 127 -10.37 -3.48 2.50
CA ASP A 127 -10.89 -2.16 2.89
C ASP A 127 -12.26 -2.22 3.61
N ARG A 128 -12.78 -3.43 3.84
CA ARG A 128 -14.14 -3.66 4.38
C ARG A 128 -14.22 -3.82 5.90
N GLY A 129 -13.21 -3.37 6.64
CA GLY A 129 -13.26 -3.31 8.10
C GLY A 129 -13.04 -4.64 8.83
N VAL A 130 -12.47 -5.65 8.17
CA VAL A 130 -12.08 -6.89 8.86
C VAL A 130 -10.90 -6.64 9.78
N ASN A 131 -10.99 -7.19 11.00
CA ASN A 131 -9.93 -7.04 11.99
C ASN A 131 -8.67 -7.79 11.52
N ARG A 132 -7.65 -7.03 11.13
CA ARG A 132 -6.38 -7.58 10.61
C ARG A 132 -5.65 -8.42 11.65
N ASP A 133 -5.82 -8.10 12.94
CA ASP A 133 -5.23 -8.86 14.04
C ASP A 133 -5.95 -10.20 14.25
N GLU A 134 -7.25 -10.26 13.97
CA GLU A 134 -8.03 -11.49 14.00
C GLU A 134 -7.60 -12.44 12.88
N ILE A 135 -7.50 -11.96 11.63
CA ILE A 135 -6.98 -12.76 10.51
C ILE A 135 -5.58 -13.28 10.84
N ARG A 136 -4.71 -12.43 11.40
CA ARG A 136 -3.36 -12.83 11.78
C ARG A 136 -3.37 -13.91 12.85
N GLY A 137 -4.20 -13.76 13.89
CA GLY A 137 -4.39 -14.78 14.92
C GLY A 137 -4.87 -16.11 14.34
N MET A 138 -5.81 -16.09 13.39
CA MET A 138 -6.29 -17.29 12.71
C MET A 138 -5.20 -17.95 11.88
N LEU A 139 -4.33 -17.18 11.22
CA LEU A 139 -3.22 -17.72 10.43
C LEU A 139 -2.14 -18.38 11.28
N ASP A 140 -1.94 -17.89 12.51
CA ASP A 140 -0.96 -18.41 13.47
C ASP A 140 -1.50 -19.62 14.27
N ASP A 141 -2.82 -19.81 14.32
CA ASP A 141 -3.48 -20.93 15.01
C ASP A 141 -3.81 -22.09 14.05
N PRO A 142 -3.04 -23.20 14.06
CA PRO A 142 -3.26 -24.33 13.15
C PRO A 142 -4.55 -25.11 13.43
N ASP A 143 -5.16 -24.95 14.62
CA ASP A 143 -6.36 -25.67 15.03
C ASP A 143 -7.65 -24.94 14.59
N ARG A 144 -7.53 -23.67 14.15
CA ARG A 144 -8.65 -22.93 13.55
C ARG A 144 -9.12 -23.60 12.28
N SER A 145 -10.42 -23.55 12.01
CA SER A 145 -10.94 -24.17 10.78
C SER A 145 -10.53 -23.39 9.53
N ARG A 146 -10.18 -24.12 8.47
CA ARG A 146 -9.90 -23.56 7.15
C ARG A 146 -11.10 -22.80 6.60
N GLU A 147 -12.29 -23.34 6.79
CA GLU A 147 -13.54 -22.78 6.29
C GLU A 147 -13.80 -21.40 6.90
N GLU A 148 -13.58 -21.26 8.21
CA GLU A 148 -13.66 -19.97 8.90
C GLU A 148 -12.62 -18.98 8.35
N LEU A 149 -11.36 -19.40 8.19
CA LEU A 149 -10.31 -18.55 7.61
C LEU A 149 -10.66 -18.05 6.20
N VAL A 150 -11.15 -18.94 5.34
CA VAL A 150 -11.56 -18.59 3.97
C VAL A 150 -12.73 -17.61 4.00
N GLN A 151 -13.72 -17.84 4.86
CA GLN A 151 -14.88 -16.97 4.97
C GLN A 151 -14.48 -15.56 5.44
N THR A 152 -13.66 -15.44 6.48
CA THR A 152 -13.16 -14.15 6.98
C THR A 152 -12.35 -13.41 5.92
N MET A 153 -11.50 -14.12 5.18
CA MET A 153 -10.74 -13.54 4.06
C MET A 153 -11.65 -13.03 2.94
N LEU A 154 -12.68 -13.79 2.56
CA LEU A 154 -13.65 -13.39 1.55
C LEU A 154 -14.49 -12.19 1.98
N GLU A 155 -14.81 -12.08 3.26
CA GLU A 155 -15.47 -10.89 3.82
C GLU A 155 -14.58 -9.65 3.73
N GLY A 156 -13.28 -9.82 3.98
CA GLY A 156 -12.30 -8.74 3.89
C GLY A 156 -12.05 -8.24 2.47
N ILE A 157 -11.88 -9.17 1.52
CA ILE A 157 -11.63 -8.85 0.11
C ILE A 157 -12.93 -8.35 -0.56
N GLY A 158 -14.08 -8.87 -0.14
CA GLY A 158 -15.36 -8.67 -0.79
C GLY A 158 -15.63 -9.72 -1.87
N LYS A 159 -16.89 -9.80 -2.29
CA LYS A 159 -17.38 -10.76 -3.29
C LYS A 159 -17.96 -10.00 -4.48
N PRO A 160 -17.74 -10.44 -5.73
CA PRO A 160 -18.46 -9.92 -6.89
C PRO A 160 -19.97 -10.19 -6.77
N PRO A 161 -20.82 -9.45 -7.49
CA PRO A 161 -22.28 -9.51 -7.35
C PRO A 161 -22.88 -10.91 -7.46
N SER A 162 -22.36 -11.77 -8.35
CA SER A 162 -22.86 -13.15 -8.56
C SER A 162 -21.85 -14.22 -8.12
N TRP A 163 -21.13 -13.96 -7.03
CA TRP A 163 -20.23 -14.95 -6.42
C TRP A 163 -20.96 -16.24 -6.02
N PRO A 164 -20.38 -17.44 -6.25
CA PRO A 164 -19.08 -17.70 -6.87
C PRO A 164 -19.11 -17.84 -8.39
N SER A 165 -20.29 -17.85 -9.01
CA SER A 165 -20.47 -18.24 -10.42
C SER A 165 -19.69 -17.37 -11.41
N ASP A 166 -19.65 -16.05 -11.21
CA ASP A 166 -18.88 -15.14 -12.08
C ASP A 166 -17.39 -15.50 -12.14
N VAL A 167 -16.84 -15.91 -10.99
CA VAL A 167 -15.43 -16.24 -10.81
C VAL A 167 -15.12 -17.60 -11.43
N GLU A 168 -16.04 -18.55 -11.32
CA GLU A 168 -15.95 -19.84 -12.00
C GLU A 168 -16.02 -19.67 -13.53
N GLU A 169 -16.97 -18.88 -14.03
CA GLU A 169 -17.12 -18.62 -15.46
C GLU A 169 -15.88 -17.91 -16.03
N PHE A 170 -15.34 -16.92 -15.32
CA PHE A 170 -14.09 -16.28 -15.70
C PHE A 170 -12.92 -17.29 -15.74
N ALA A 171 -12.80 -18.15 -14.72
CA ALA A 171 -11.77 -19.18 -14.69
C ALA A 171 -11.86 -20.15 -15.88
N GLU A 172 -13.08 -20.51 -16.30
CA GLU A 172 -13.30 -21.35 -17.48
C GLU A 172 -12.96 -20.63 -18.77
N ARG A 173 -13.31 -19.34 -18.93
CA ARG A 173 -12.91 -18.52 -20.09
C ARG A 173 -11.39 -18.41 -20.22
N VAL A 174 -10.69 -18.16 -19.12
CA VAL A 174 -9.21 -18.16 -19.06
C VAL A 174 -8.66 -19.53 -19.45
N SER A 175 -9.26 -20.61 -18.93
CA SER A 175 -8.82 -21.98 -19.21
C SER A 175 -9.10 -22.44 -20.65
N ALA A 176 -10.11 -21.88 -21.31
CA ALA A 176 -10.43 -22.17 -22.72
C ALA A 176 -9.55 -21.38 -23.70
N THR A 177 -9.04 -20.23 -23.28
CA THR A 177 -8.23 -19.34 -24.13
C THR A 177 -6.81 -19.88 -24.30
N LYS A 178 -6.38 -20.05 -25.55
CA LYS A 178 -5.03 -20.53 -25.91
C LYS A 178 -4.13 -19.45 -26.49
N ASP A 179 -4.72 -18.36 -26.98
CA ASP A 179 -4.01 -17.22 -27.55
C ASP A 179 -3.62 -16.22 -26.47
N ALA A 180 -2.36 -15.82 -26.44
CA ALA A 180 -1.84 -14.91 -25.42
C ALA A 180 -2.41 -13.48 -25.56
N GLY A 181 -2.70 -13.03 -26.79
CA GLY A 181 -3.29 -11.72 -27.06
C GLY A 181 -4.74 -11.63 -26.61
N GLU A 182 -5.54 -12.66 -26.88
CA GLU A 182 -6.92 -12.76 -26.40
C GLU A 182 -6.97 -12.90 -24.88
N LEU A 183 -6.06 -13.66 -24.28
CA LEU A 183 -5.96 -13.77 -22.82
C LEU A 183 -5.63 -12.41 -22.18
N LYS A 184 -4.72 -11.65 -22.79
CA LYS A 184 -4.37 -10.29 -22.36
C LYS A 184 -5.56 -9.34 -22.43
N LYS A 185 -6.36 -9.39 -23.50
CA LYS A 185 -7.61 -8.61 -23.61
C LYS A 185 -8.62 -8.98 -22.53
N LEU A 186 -8.77 -10.29 -22.26
CA LEU A 186 -9.65 -10.79 -21.21
C LEU A 186 -9.25 -10.26 -19.83
N TYR A 187 -7.94 -10.28 -19.50
CA TYR A 187 -7.44 -9.72 -18.24
C TYR A 187 -7.61 -8.21 -18.13
N ILE A 188 -7.43 -7.46 -19.23
CA ILE A 188 -7.68 -6.02 -19.25
C ILE A 188 -9.15 -5.73 -18.93
N ALA A 189 -10.07 -6.43 -19.59
CA ALA A 189 -11.50 -6.23 -19.41
C ALA A 189 -11.97 -6.56 -17.98
N GLU A 190 -11.37 -7.57 -17.34
CA GLU A 190 -11.78 -8.00 -16.00
C GLU A 190 -11.14 -7.16 -14.88
N PHE A 191 -9.84 -6.88 -14.96
CA PHE A 191 -9.08 -6.33 -13.83
C PHE A 191 -8.80 -4.84 -13.90
N PHE A 192 -8.95 -4.21 -15.06
CA PHE A 192 -8.60 -2.79 -15.24
C PHE A 192 -9.79 -1.93 -15.64
N ILE A 193 -10.87 -2.53 -16.14
CA ILE A 193 -12.05 -1.81 -16.61
C ILE A 193 -13.22 -2.10 -15.67
N ASN A 194 -13.90 -1.06 -15.23
CA ASN A 194 -15.14 -1.20 -14.48
C ASN A 194 -16.26 -1.63 -15.43
N GLN A 195 -16.82 -2.82 -15.23
CA GLN A 195 -17.84 -3.38 -16.12
C GLN A 195 -19.14 -2.56 -16.20
N SER A 196 -19.48 -1.80 -15.15
CA SER A 196 -20.70 -0.99 -15.12
C SER A 196 -20.55 0.37 -15.82
N THR A 197 -19.35 0.93 -15.85
CA THR A 197 -19.09 2.29 -16.39
C THR A 197 -18.26 2.29 -17.66
N GLY A 198 -17.56 1.18 -17.96
CA GLY A 198 -16.61 1.07 -19.07
C GLY A 198 -15.33 1.91 -18.88
N GLN A 199 -15.16 2.56 -17.73
CA GLN A 199 -13.99 3.39 -17.43
C GLN A 199 -12.88 2.56 -16.78
N VAL A 200 -11.64 3.06 -16.89
CA VAL A 200 -10.49 2.48 -16.20
C VAL A 200 -10.67 2.65 -14.69
N LEU A 201 -10.34 1.60 -13.93
CA LEU A 201 -10.39 1.64 -12.47
C LEU A 201 -9.47 2.72 -11.92
N GLU A 202 -9.89 3.32 -10.80
CA GLU A 202 -9.12 4.38 -10.15
C GLU A 202 -7.71 3.89 -9.80
N ASN A 203 -6.69 4.72 -10.06
CA ASN A 203 -5.28 4.41 -9.86
C ASN A 203 -4.71 3.22 -10.69
N ALA A 204 -5.50 2.65 -11.62
CA ALA A 204 -5.07 1.53 -12.46
C ALA A 204 -4.43 1.95 -13.79
N GLU A 205 -4.62 3.19 -14.24
CA GLU A 205 -4.18 3.69 -15.57
C GLU A 205 -2.70 3.40 -15.85
N LYS A 206 -1.80 3.75 -14.91
CA LYS A 206 -0.36 3.54 -15.08
C LYS A 206 0.02 2.07 -15.30
N TYR A 207 -0.69 1.16 -14.63
CA TYR A 207 -0.43 -0.28 -14.72
C TYR A 207 -1.05 -0.85 -16.01
N LEU A 208 -2.21 -0.31 -16.42
CA LEU A 208 -2.87 -0.67 -17.66
C LEU A 208 -2.05 -0.27 -18.89
N GLU A 209 -1.52 0.95 -18.91
CA GLU A 209 -0.68 1.43 -20.01
C GLU A 209 0.58 0.58 -20.16
N GLU A 210 1.26 0.28 -19.05
CA GLU A 210 2.44 -0.56 -19.04
C GLU A 210 2.13 -1.99 -19.52
N TYR A 211 1.06 -2.59 -18.98
CA TYR A 211 0.62 -3.92 -19.40
C TYR A 211 0.27 -3.94 -20.89
N ARG A 212 -0.45 -2.93 -21.40
CA ARG A 212 -0.78 -2.83 -22.84
C ARG A 212 0.46 -2.68 -23.71
N SER A 213 1.41 -1.84 -23.30
CA SER A 213 2.60 -1.50 -24.08
C SER A 213 3.62 -2.63 -24.23
N SER A 214 3.60 -3.62 -23.34
CA SER A 214 4.55 -4.74 -23.35
C SER A 214 3.91 -6.04 -23.79
N ASP A 215 4.37 -6.62 -24.90
CA ASP A 215 3.86 -7.89 -25.42
C ASP A 215 4.32 -9.12 -24.61
N SER A 216 5.42 -8.98 -23.85
CA SER A 216 6.01 -10.08 -23.08
C SER A 216 5.64 -10.07 -21.60
N MET A 217 5.00 -9.00 -21.10
CA MET A 217 4.68 -8.85 -19.69
C MET A 217 3.45 -9.68 -19.33
N ALA A 218 3.54 -10.45 -18.25
CA ALA A 218 2.44 -11.21 -17.70
C ALA A 218 1.63 -10.35 -16.71
N LEU A 219 0.40 -10.76 -16.40
CA LEU A 219 -0.42 -10.05 -15.40
C LEU A 219 0.26 -10.11 -14.02
N GLU A 220 0.98 -11.19 -13.78
CA GLU A 220 1.78 -11.48 -12.61
C GLU A 220 2.86 -10.44 -12.34
N ASP A 221 3.54 -9.97 -13.40
CA ASP A 221 4.53 -8.90 -13.30
C ASP A 221 3.90 -7.57 -12.83
N ILE A 222 2.67 -7.29 -13.29
CA ILE A 222 1.92 -6.10 -12.87
C ILE A 222 1.50 -6.22 -11.40
N MET A 223 1.04 -7.39 -10.97
CA MET A 223 0.70 -7.64 -9.57
C MET A 223 1.92 -7.46 -8.66
N ASP A 224 3.08 -7.97 -9.06
CA ASP A 224 4.34 -7.79 -8.33
C ASP A 224 4.72 -6.32 -8.21
N LYS A 225 4.50 -5.55 -9.29
CA LYS A 225 4.76 -4.12 -9.30
C LYS A 225 3.81 -3.37 -8.37
N ILE A 226 2.53 -3.71 -8.37
CA ILE A 226 1.53 -3.14 -7.45
C ILE A 226 1.95 -3.40 -5.99
N VAL A 227 2.35 -4.63 -5.67
CA VAL A 227 2.85 -5.02 -4.35
C VAL A 227 4.10 -4.22 -3.98
N ALA A 228 5.07 -4.10 -4.88
CA ALA A 228 6.28 -3.32 -4.65
C ALA A 228 5.99 -1.83 -4.42
N ASP A 229 5.07 -1.25 -5.17
CA ASP A 229 4.65 0.15 -5.01
C ASP A 229 3.90 0.38 -3.68
N LEU A 230 3.05 -0.56 -3.26
CA LEU A 230 2.41 -0.55 -1.94
C LEU A 230 3.44 -0.61 -0.82
N GLN A 231 4.44 -1.48 -0.92
CA GLN A 231 5.53 -1.61 0.06
C GLN A 231 6.39 -0.33 0.14
N ARG A 232 6.71 0.27 -1.02
CA ARG A 232 7.42 1.56 -1.10
C ARG A 232 6.60 2.69 -0.48
N SER A 233 5.30 2.76 -0.78
CA SER A 233 4.41 3.76 -0.18
C SER A 233 4.36 3.61 1.34
N ARG A 234 4.23 2.39 1.85
CA ARG A 234 4.21 2.12 3.29
C ARG A 234 5.53 2.48 3.98
N SER A 235 6.67 2.15 3.37
CA SER A 235 8.00 2.47 3.94
C SER A 235 8.32 3.96 3.89
N ALA A 236 7.76 4.71 2.94
CA ALA A 236 7.87 6.17 2.88
C ALA A 236 6.89 6.90 3.84
N GLN A 237 5.90 6.20 4.40
CA GLN A 237 4.87 6.79 5.27
C GLN A 237 5.46 7.53 6.50
N PRO A 238 6.39 6.96 7.27
CA PRO A 238 6.95 7.65 8.44
C PRO A 238 7.69 8.94 8.09
N GLN A 239 8.32 8.99 6.91
CA GLN A 239 8.96 10.22 6.42
C GLN A 239 7.91 11.27 6.06
N ARG A 240 6.83 10.87 5.37
CA ARG A 240 5.69 11.76 5.07
C ARG A 240 5.05 12.31 6.34
N ASP A 241 4.80 11.45 7.33
CA ASP A 241 4.20 11.86 8.60
C ASP A 241 5.11 12.84 9.37
N ASN A 242 6.43 12.60 9.36
CA ASN A 242 7.41 13.52 9.94
C ASN A 242 7.40 14.89 9.22
N HIS A 243 7.42 14.88 7.88
CA HIS A 243 7.34 16.11 7.10
C HIS A 243 6.04 16.88 7.37
N THR A 244 4.90 16.20 7.44
CA THR A 244 3.61 16.80 7.79
C THR A 244 3.64 17.40 9.19
N ARG A 245 4.15 16.66 10.19
CA ARG A 245 4.27 17.16 11.56
C ARG A 245 5.15 18.41 11.63
N ARG A 246 6.27 18.41 10.91
CA ARG A 246 7.17 19.57 10.82
C ARG A 246 6.51 20.76 10.13
N LEU A 247 5.72 20.54 9.08
CA LEU A 247 4.95 21.60 8.44
C LEU A 247 3.92 22.20 9.40
N ASP A 248 3.24 21.38 10.19
CA ASP A 248 2.26 21.85 11.18
C ASP A 248 2.92 22.56 12.37
N GLU A 249 4.10 22.11 12.81
CA GLU A 249 4.95 22.83 13.76
C GLU A 249 5.36 24.22 13.22
N LEU A 250 5.81 24.30 11.97
CA LEU A 250 6.19 25.57 11.33
C LEU A 250 5.00 26.50 11.14
N ARG A 251 3.83 25.96 10.76
CA ARG A 251 2.58 26.74 10.66
C ARG A 251 2.19 27.32 12.01
N ARG A 252 2.22 26.52 13.08
CA ARG A 252 1.96 26.98 14.46
C ARG A 252 2.97 28.01 14.94
N ALA A 253 4.26 27.81 14.65
CA ALA A 253 5.29 28.78 14.98
C ALA A 253 5.11 30.10 14.24
N LYS A 254 4.72 30.06 12.96
CA LYS A 254 4.41 31.24 12.16
C LYS A 254 3.21 32.01 12.73
N THR A 255 2.10 31.34 13.05
CA THR A 255 0.94 32.01 13.65
C THR A 255 1.26 32.59 15.03
N ALA A 256 2.00 31.87 15.87
CA ALA A 256 2.44 32.39 17.16
C ALA A 256 3.37 33.61 17.02
N PHE A 257 4.30 33.57 16.06
CA PHE A 257 5.17 34.71 15.76
C PHE A 257 4.37 35.92 15.26
N GLU A 258 3.40 35.73 14.37
CA GLU A 258 2.52 36.80 13.88
C GLU A 258 1.68 37.40 15.01
N GLN A 259 1.11 36.56 15.87
CA GLN A 259 0.37 37.00 17.07
C GLN A 259 1.27 37.77 18.04
N ASN A 260 2.44 37.25 18.39
CA ASN A 260 3.40 37.93 19.25
C ASN A 260 3.87 39.25 18.63
N ARG A 261 4.04 39.30 17.31
CA ARG A 261 4.39 40.54 16.60
C ARG A 261 3.26 41.56 16.68
N MET A 262 2.00 41.13 16.54
CA MET A 262 0.83 42.01 16.70
C MET A 262 0.68 42.50 18.15
N GLN A 263 0.85 41.63 19.14
CA GLN A 263 0.85 42.00 20.55
C GLN A 263 1.99 42.96 20.89
N ALA A 264 3.22 42.72 20.42
CA ALA A 264 4.34 43.62 20.63
C ALA A 264 4.13 44.99 19.96
N LYS A 265 3.50 45.04 18.77
CA LYS A 265 3.08 46.31 18.15
C LYS A 265 1.98 47.01 18.96
N SER A 266 1.01 46.26 19.49
CA SER A 266 -0.05 46.81 20.34
C SER A 266 0.50 47.33 21.67
N LEU A 267 1.46 46.64 22.29
CA LEU A 267 2.16 47.07 23.50
C LEU A 267 3.04 48.30 23.24
N LYS A 268 3.73 48.39 22.09
CA LYS A 268 4.44 49.61 21.69
C LYS A 268 3.49 50.79 21.41
N GLY A 269 2.30 50.53 20.84
CA GLY A 269 1.23 51.52 20.70
C GLY A 269 0.63 51.95 22.04
N ALA A 270 0.53 51.04 23.01
CA ALA A 270 0.07 51.34 24.37
C ALA A 270 1.12 52.07 25.22
N GLN A 271 2.42 51.80 25.01
CA GLN A 271 3.52 52.56 25.62
C GLN A 271 3.70 53.95 25.01
N ALA A 272 3.24 54.19 23.78
CA ALA A 272 3.14 55.53 23.22
C ALA A 272 2.02 56.38 23.88
N GLY A 273 1.08 55.75 24.58
CA GLY A 273 0.02 56.42 25.35
C GLY A 273 0.39 56.76 26.80
N SER A 274 1.57 56.39 27.28
CA SER A 274 2.02 56.65 28.67
C SER A 274 3.43 57.22 28.80
N ALA A 275 4.02 57.71 27.71
CA ALA A 275 5.16 58.62 27.80
C ALA A 275 4.68 59.92 28.45
N LYS A 276 5.07 60.12 29.71
CA LYS A 276 4.84 61.35 30.48
C LYS A 276 5.20 62.58 29.65
N SER A 277 4.39 63.62 29.79
CA SER A 277 4.62 64.99 29.32
C SER A 277 5.89 65.54 29.98
N GLU A 278 7.03 65.25 29.38
CA GLU A 278 8.34 65.88 29.68
C GLU A 278 8.86 66.67 28.46
N LEU A 279 8.02 66.86 27.44
CA LEU A 279 8.33 67.66 26.24
C LEU A 279 7.79 69.10 26.31
N ASP A 280 7.19 69.52 27.43
CA ASP A 280 6.54 70.83 27.57
C ASP A 280 7.49 71.97 27.99
N GLU A 281 8.75 71.68 28.34
CA GLU A 281 9.76 72.71 28.65
C GLU A 281 10.77 72.88 27.50
N LEU A 282 10.31 73.50 26.40
CA LEU A 282 11.23 73.93 25.34
C LEU A 282 11.97 75.21 25.77
N PRO A 283 13.28 75.31 25.52
CA PRO A 283 14.01 76.56 25.76
C PRO A 283 13.50 77.68 24.85
N PRO A 284 13.71 78.96 25.21
CA PRO A 284 13.34 80.07 24.34
C PRO A 284 14.16 80.05 23.04
N CYS A 285 13.60 80.66 22.00
CA CYS A 285 14.26 80.80 20.70
C CYS A 285 15.64 81.45 20.84
N LEU A 286 16.69 80.84 20.27
CA LEU A 286 18.06 81.34 20.40
C LEU A 286 18.23 82.78 19.88
N VAL A 287 17.54 83.12 18.79
CA VAL A 287 17.74 84.39 18.08
C VAL A 287 16.91 85.53 18.66
N CYS A 288 15.67 85.25 19.08
CA CYS A 288 14.73 86.30 19.51
C CYS A 288 14.25 86.17 20.96
N GLY A 289 14.62 85.12 21.67
CA GLY A 289 14.28 84.89 23.08
C GLY A 289 12.80 84.57 23.36
N LYS A 290 11.97 84.41 22.32
CA LYS A 290 10.53 84.11 22.48
C LYS A 290 10.30 82.64 22.82
N GLU A 291 9.25 82.36 23.58
CA GLU A 291 8.75 81.00 23.81
C GLU A 291 8.37 80.34 22.48
N VAL A 292 8.71 79.06 22.33
CA VAL A 292 8.48 78.28 21.11
C VAL A 292 7.34 77.31 21.36
N SER A 293 6.33 77.33 20.47
CA SER A 293 5.22 76.38 20.51
C SER A 293 5.72 74.95 20.21
N ALA A 294 5.26 73.98 20.99
CA ALA A 294 5.59 72.56 20.79
C ALA A 294 5.10 71.95 19.46
N SER A 295 4.19 72.63 18.75
CA SER A 295 3.60 72.13 17.50
C SER A 295 4.50 72.31 16.27
N ASP A 296 5.33 73.36 16.23
CA ASP A 296 6.14 73.74 15.05
C ASP A 296 7.53 74.24 15.48
N VAL A 297 8.29 73.35 16.13
CA VAL A 297 9.65 73.65 16.61
C VAL A 297 10.68 73.38 15.53
N LEU A 298 11.45 74.40 15.15
CA LEU A 298 12.69 74.20 14.42
C LEU A 298 13.84 74.07 15.43
N SER A 299 14.65 73.03 15.34
CA SER A 299 15.77 72.81 16.28
C SER A 299 17.06 72.50 15.53
N CYS A 300 18.19 72.77 16.18
CA CYS A 300 19.49 72.39 15.63
C CYS A 300 19.63 70.85 15.68
N ALA A 301 19.72 70.22 14.50
CA ALA A 301 19.81 68.76 14.39
C ALA A 301 21.01 68.16 15.15
N LEU A 302 22.13 68.87 15.23
CA LEU A 302 23.31 68.43 15.99
C LEU A 302 23.08 68.50 17.51
N CYS A 303 22.46 69.57 18.00
CA CYS A 303 22.12 69.71 19.42
C CYS A 303 21.08 68.66 19.83
N GLN A 304 20.10 68.38 18.97
CA GLN A 304 19.11 67.32 19.19
C GLN A 304 19.79 65.95 19.29
N ALA A 305 20.74 65.64 18.41
CA ALA A 305 21.49 64.39 18.47
C ALA A 305 22.30 64.26 19.76
N LEU A 306 22.96 65.34 20.21
CA LEU A 306 23.76 65.33 21.45
C LEU A 306 22.90 65.13 22.71
N VAL A 307 21.72 65.76 22.79
CA VAL A 307 20.76 65.56 23.88
C VAL A 307 20.26 64.12 23.92
N GLN A 308 19.89 63.55 22.76
CA GLN A 308 19.35 62.19 22.67
C GLN A 308 20.37 61.10 23.01
N VAL A 309 21.67 61.38 22.83
CA VAL A 309 22.77 60.48 23.23
C VAL A 309 23.14 60.66 24.72
N GLY A 310 22.48 61.56 25.45
CA GLY A 310 22.66 61.79 26.88
C GLY A 310 23.84 62.71 27.23
N GLY A 311 24.26 63.58 26.30
CA GLY A 311 25.26 64.61 26.57
C GLY A 311 24.67 65.81 27.32
N ASP A 312 25.51 66.54 28.06
CA ASP A 312 25.14 67.75 28.82
C ASP A 312 24.78 68.98 27.94
N ALA A 313 24.61 68.80 26.63
CA ALA A 313 24.25 69.87 25.71
C ALA A 313 22.78 70.27 25.91
N LYS A 314 22.47 71.57 25.91
CA LYS A 314 21.09 72.06 25.93
C LYS A 314 20.50 72.04 24.51
N LEU A 315 19.21 71.77 24.40
CA LEU A 315 18.49 71.84 23.13
C LEU A 315 18.45 73.31 22.64
N THR A 316 18.77 73.52 21.37
CA THR A 316 18.68 74.84 20.72
C THR A 316 17.49 74.83 19.78
N VAL A 317 16.54 75.76 20.00
CA VAL A 317 15.31 75.87 19.22
C VAL A 317 15.14 77.26 18.60
N TYR A 318 14.33 77.34 17.55
CA TYR A 318 14.02 78.53 16.77
C TYR A 318 12.51 78.60 16.52
N CYS A 319 11.95 79.81 16.59
CA CYS A 319 10.52 80.05 16.43
C CYS A 319 10.07 80.22 14.96
N SER A 320 10.99 80.34 14.01
CA SER A 320 10.70 80.52 12.58
C SER A 320 11.90 80.16 11.71
N ASP A 321 11.66 79.88 10.42
CA ASP A 321 12.72 79.59 9.44
C ASP A 321 13.74 80.73 9.35
N ASP A 322 13.29 81.98 9.44
CA ASP A 322 14.16 83.15 9.45
C ASP A 322 15.09 83.17 10.68
N CYS A 323 14.60 82.78 11.87
CA CYS A 323 15.46 82.59 13.04
C CYS A 323 16.40 81.40 12.88
N TYR A 324 15.94 80.31 12.26
CA TYR A 324 16.75 79.12 12.00
C TYR A 324 17.93 79.43 11.07
N VAL A 325 17.69 80.15 9.97
CA VAL A 325 18.76 80.55 9.04
C VAL A 325 19.74 81.51 9.72
N ARG A 326 19.27 82.53 10.45
CA ARG A 326 20.17 83.46 11.14
C ARG A 326 21.03 82.79 12.22
N GLY A 327 20.46 81.85 12.96
CA GLY A 327 21.17 81.09 14.00
C GLY A 327 22.24 80.15 13.45
N HIS A 328 22.15 79.77 12.18
CA HIS A 328 23.13 78.91 11.49
C HIS A 328 24.18 79.67 10.66
N VAL A 329 24.06 81.00 10.55
CA VAL A 329 24.95 81.86 9.76
C VAL A 329 25.93 82.66 10.66
N SER A 330 25.98 82.38 11.97
CA SER A 330 26.96 82.97 12.91
C SER A 330 28.09 82.01 13.27
#